data_AF-A0A7C7S665-F1
#
_entry.id   AF-A0A7C7S665-F1
#
_cell.length_a   1.000
_cell.length_b   1.000
_cell.length_c   1.000
_cell.angle_alpha   90.00
_cell.angle_beta   90.00
_cell.angle_gamma   90.00
#
_symmetry.space_group_name_H-M   'P 1'
#
loop_
_entity.id
_entity.type
_entity.pdbx_description
1 polymer ?
#
loop_
_entity_poly.entity_id
_entity_poly.type
_entity_poly.pdbx_seq_one_letter_code
_entity_poly.pdbx_strand_id
1 'polypeptide(L)'
;MAASPQPLRIWRTVVPPAWIDYNGHLNEGYYGVAFGDASDALLDHLGFDGEYRENHGTFYTVETRIRFLREVHEGSEIHAATLLLGADEKRLHVHHDLLVGD
;
A
#
# COMPACT_ATOMS: atom_id res chain seq x y z
N MET A 1 15.73 8.17 -24.10
CA MET A 1 15.56 7.57 -22.76
C MET A 1 14.06 7.52 -22.49
N ALA A 2 13.50 6.37 -22.16
CA ALA A 2 12.11 6.31 -21.73
C ALA A 2 11.95 7.09 -20.42
N ALA A 3 10.84 7.82 -20.25
CA ALA A 3 10.56 8.52 -19.00
C ALA A 3 10.46 7.50 -17.86
N SER A 4 10.99 7.85 -16.68
CA SER A 4 10.81 7.03 -15.49
C SER A 4 9.31 6.91 -15.16
N PRO A 5 8.82 5.71 -14.83
CA PRO A 5 7.42 5.53 -14.48
C PRO A 5 7.06 6.41 -13.29
N GLN A 6 5.88 7.04 -13.36
CA GLN A 6 5.34 7.82 -12.25
C GLN A 6 4.53 6.90 -11.35
N PRO A 7 4.68 6.98 -10.02
CA PRO A 7 3.91 6.17 -9.09
C PRO A 7 2.43 6.58 -9.08
N LEU A 8 1.56 5.58 -8.92
CA LEU A 8 0.14 5.79 -8.65
C LEU A 8 -0.05 6.27 -7.20
N ARG A 9 -0.91 7.27 -7.00
CA ARG A 9 -1.28 7.80 -5.68
C ARG A 9 -2.79 7.69 -5.49
N ILE A 10 -3.24 6.45 -5.37
CA ILE A 10 -4.66 6.06 -5.35
C ILE A 10 -5.16 5.67 -3.95
N TRP A 11 -4.26 5.64 -2.96
CA TRP A 11 -4.59 5.38 -1.57
C TRP A 11 -3.96 6.44 -0.65
N ARG A 12 -4.76 6.96 0.28
CA ARG A 12 -4.34 7.87 1.35
C ARG A 12 -5.26 7.74 2.55
N THR A 13 -4.74 8.05 3.73
CA THR A 13 -5.51 8.06 4.98
C THR A 13 -4.85 8.99 6.01
N VAL A 14 -5.58 9.29 7.07
CA VAL A 14 -5.04 9.95 8.28
C VAL A 14 -4.76 8.88 9.31
N VAL A 15 -3.56 8.86 9.89
CA VAL A 15 -3.15 7.86 10.88
C VAL A 15 -4.05 7.96 12.13
N PRO A 16 -4.89 6.94 12.41
CA PRO A 16 -5.80 6.99 13.53
C PRO A 16 -5.07 6.69 14.85
N PRO A 17 -5.62 7.09 16.01
CA PRO A 17 -5.02 6.80 17.32
C PRO A 17 -4.81 5.31 17.57
N ALA A 18 -5.71 4.46 17.04
CA ALA A 18 -5.63 3.00 17.17
C ALA A 18 -4.38 2.38 16.51
N TRP A 19 -3.69 3.14 15.65
CA TRP A 19 -2.48 2.68 14.99
C TRP A 19 -1.19 2.98 15.75
N ILE A 20 -1.27 3.78 16.82
CA ILE A 20 -0.12 4.26 17.58
C ILE A 20 0.19 3.30 18.72
N ASP A 21 1.46 2.94 18.86
CA ASP A 21 1.93 2.09 19.96
C ASP A 21 2.28 2.92 21.22
N TYR A 22 2.75 2.22 22.25
CA TYR A 22 3.18 2.83 23.50
C TYR A 22 4.44 3.72 23.37
N ASN A 23 5.15 3.68 22.23
CA ASN A 23 6.29 4.55 21.95
C ASN A 23 5.85 5.89 21.32
N GLY A 24 4.57 6.05 20.99
CA GLY A 24 4.04 7.29 20.43
C GLY A 24 4.21 7.42 18.92
N HIS A 25 4.49 6.32 18.23
CA HIS A 25 4.57 6.27 16.77
C HIS A 25 3.75 5.11 16.22
N LEU A 26 3.53 5.13 14.90
CA LEU A 26 2.85 4.07 14.17
C LEU A 26 3.48 2.72 14.50
N ASN A 27 2.67 1.79 15.00
CA ASN A 27 3.13 0.43 15.30
C ASN A 27 3.58 -0.27 14.00
N GLU A 28 4.60 -1.12 14.10
CA GLU A 28 5.20 -1.82 12.97
C GLU A 28 4.20 -2.65 12.16
N GLY A 29 3.18 -3.24 12.81
CA GLY A 29 2.14 -4.04 12.16
C GLY A 29 1.21 -3.19 11.29
N TYR A 30 0.92 -1.95 11.69
CA TYR A 30 0.02 -1.07 10.94
C TYR A 30 0.64 -0.47 9.68
N TYR A 31 1.97 -0.47 9.55
CA TYR A 31 2.57 -0.26 8.21
C TYR A 31 2.15 -1.37 7.24
N GLY A 32 2.10 -2.61 7.71
CA GLY A 32 1.61 -3.74 6.91
C GLY A 32 0.15 -3.59 6.51
N VAL A 33 -0.69 -3.10 7.41
CA VAL A 33 -2.10 -2.76 7.11
C VAL A 33 -2.18 -1.67 6.06
N ALA A 34 -1.46 -0.55 6.23
CA ALA A 34 -1.42 0.52 5.24
C ALA A 34 -0.99 0.05 3.85
N PHE A 35 0.04 -0.81 3.77
CA PHE A 35 0.49 -1.38 2.50
C PHE A 35 -0.51 -2.39 1.91
N GLY A 36 -1.22 -3.13 2.77
CA GLY A 36 -2.32 -4.00 2.36
C GLY A 36 -3.46 -3.21 1.72
N ASP A 37 -3.93 -2.15 2.39
CA ASP A 37 -4.99 -1.28 1.87
C ASP A 37 -4.56 -0.58 0.57
N ALA A 38 -3.29 -0.18 0.46
CA ALA A 38 -2.73 0.36 -0.79
C ALA A 38 -2.65 -0.68 -1.92
N SER A 39 -2.43 -1.96 -1.57
CA SER A 39 -2.48 -3.08 -2.53
C SER A 39 -3.91 -3.34 -3.01
N ASP A 40 -4.89 -3.31 -2.10
CA ASP A 40 -6.30 -3.45 -2.44
C ASP A 40 -6.76 -2.32 -3.37
N ALA A 41 -6.38 -1.07 -3.06
CA ALA A 41 -6.66 0.07 -3.93
C ALA A 41 -6.03 -0.09 -5.33
N LEU A 42 -4.82 -0.66 -5.42
CA LEU A 42 -4.19 -0.99 -6.71
C LEU A 42 -4.97 -2.07 -7.46
N LEU A 43 -5.38 -3.14 -6.78
CA LEU A 43 -6.15 -4.22 -7.40
C LEU A 43 -7.49 -3.71 -7.92
N ASP A 44 -8.22 -2.92 -7.15
CA ASP A 44 -9.46 -2.27 -7.58
C ASP A 44 -9.21 -1.37 -8.79
N HIS A 45 -8.13 -0.57 -8.77
CA HIS A 45 -7.76 0.30 -9.89
C HIS A 45 -7.42 -0.47 -11.18
N LEU A 46 -6.91 -1.69 -11.06
CA LEU A 46 -6.65 -2.59 -12.19
C LEU A 46 -7.89 -3.37 -12.66
N GLY A 47 -9.04 -3.20 -12.01
CA GLY A 47 -10.30 -3.88 -12.33
C GLY A 47 -10.50 -5.21 -11.59
N PHE A 48 -9.69 -5.49 -10.55
CA PHE A 48 -9.84 -6.66 -9.67
C PHE A 48 -10.62 -6.32 -8.40
N ASP A 49 -11.74 -5.61 -8.59
CA ASP A 49 -12.61 -5.10 -7.55
C ASP A 49 -13.50 -6.19 -6.92
N GLY A 50 -14.50 -5.78 -6.14
CA GLY A 50 -15.45 -6.70 -5.50
C GLY A 50 -16.18 -7.61 -6.48
N GLU A 51 -16.64 -7.08 -7.62
CA GLU A 51 -17.33 -7.88 -8.64
C GLU A 51 -16.38 -8.92 -9.23
N TYR A 52 -15.13 -8.54 -9.50
CA TYR A 52 -14.12 -9.50 -9.94
C TYR A 52 -13.89 -10.61 -8.90
N ARG A 53 -13.77 -10.25 -7.62
CA ARG A 53 -13.48 -11.21 -6.53
C ARG A 53 -14.59 -12.23 -6.35
N GLU A 54 -15.84 -11.81 -6.47
CA GLU A 54 -17.00 -12.67 -6.36
C GLU A 54 -17.12 -13.67 -7.52
N ASN A 55 -16.73 -13.26 -8.73
CA ASN A 55 -16.98 -14.05 -9.95
C ASN A 55 -15.75 -14.78 -10.52
N HIS A 56 -14.54 -14.31 -10.23
CA HIS A 56 -13.31 -14.75 -10.90
C HIS A 56 -12.19 -15.19 -9.94
N GLY A 57 -12.25 -14.81 -8.66
CA GLY A 57 -11.30 -15.21 -7.63
C GLY A 57 -10.52 -14.04 -7.03
N THR A 58 -9.63 -14.34 -6.08
CA THR A 58 -8.94 -13.33 -5.27
C THR A 58 -7.41 -13.42 -5.37
N PHE A 59 -6.74 -12.38 -4.90
CA PHE A 59 -5.29 -12.31 -4.78
C PHE A 59 -4.85 -12.65 -3.34
N TYR A 60 -3.63 -13.17 -3.23
CA TYR A 60 -2.99 -13.46 -1.95
C TYR A 60 -1.57 -12.91 -1.95
N THR A 61 -1.18 -12.26 -0.86
CA THR A 61 0.19 -11.84 -0.64
C THR A 61 1.08 -13.06 -0.40
N VAL A 62 2.04 -13.30 -1.30
CA VAL A 62 3.01 -14.41 -1.18
C VAL A 62 4.18 -14.01 -0.28
N GLU A 63 4.70 -12.80 -0.45
CA GLU A 63 5.83 -12.27 0.32
C GLU A 63 5.70 -10.74 0.42
N THR A 64 6.09 -10.18 1.56
CA THR A 64 6.26 -8.74 1.76
C THR A 64 7.59 -8.47 2.46
N ARG A 65 8.33 -7.48 1.97
CA ARG A 65 9.49 -6.90 2.65
C ARG A 65 9.21 -5.45 3.01
N ILE A 66 9.17 -5.14 4.30
CA ILE A 66 8.97 -3.78 4.80
C ILE A 66 10.28 -3.23 5.35
N ARG A 67 10.56 -1.94 5.06
CA ARG A 67 11.66 -1.18 5.67
C ARG A 67 11.08 0.02 6.40
N PHE A 68 11.36 0.12 7.70
CA PHE A 68 10.95 1.25 8.53
C PHE A 68 12.05 2.32 8.49
N LEU A 69 11.85 3.36 7.69
CA LEU A 69 12.89 4.37 7.41
C LEU A 69 12.74 5.64 8.25
N ARG A 70 11.52 5.97 8.65
CA ARG A 70 11.19 7.14 9.47
C ARG A 70 9.90 6.86 10.23
N GLU A 71 9.82 7.37 11.46
CA GLU A 71 8.62 7.29 12.29
C GLU A 71 7.47 8.13 11.70
N VAL A 72 6.25 7.69 11.97
CA VAL A 72 4.99 8.35 11.59
C VAL A 72 4.16 8.50 12.86
N HIS A 73 3.51 9.64 13.03
CA HIS A 73 2.75 9.96 14.25
C HIS A 73 1.25 10.05 14.00
N GLU A 74 0.48 10.02 15.09
CA GLU A 74 -0.96 10.22 15.09
C GLU A 74 -1.37 11.46 14.29
N GLY A 75 -2.46 11.36 13.53
CA GLY A 75 -3.01 12.50 12.78
C GLY A 75 -2.21 12.90 11.54
N SER A 76 -1.07 12.24 11.26
CA SER A 76 -0.34 12.44 10.02
C SER A 76 -1.20 11.99 8.83
N GLU A 77 -1.31 12.82 7.79
CA GLU A 77 -1.81 12.36 6.49
C GLU A 77 -0.71 11.55 5.80
N ILE A 78 -1.03 10.30 5.50
CA ILE A 78 -0.14 9.37 4.80
C ILE A 78 -0.74 8.94 3.47
N HIS A 79 0.12 8.69 2.49
CA HIS A 79 -0.29 8.15 1.20
C HIS A 79 0.74 7.15 0.67
N ALA A 80 0.28 6.23 -0.17
CA ALA A 80 1.15 5.27 -0.84
C ALA A 80 1.49 5.77 -2.25
N ALA A 81 2.78 5.85 -2.56
CA ALA A 81 3.28 5.97 -3.92
C ALA A 81 3.56 4.55 -4.45
N THR A 82 2.70 4.08 -5.35
CA THR A 82 2.67 2.68 -5.79
C THR A 82 3.26 2.52 -7.19
N LEU A 83 4.17 1.56 -7.35
CA LEU A 83 4.74 1.15 -8.64
C LEU A 83 4.47 -0.34 -8.87
N LEU A 84 3.94 -0.66 -10.06
CA LEU A 84 3.95 -2.04 -10.55
C LEU A 84 5.31 -2.31 -11.20
N LEU A 85 6.16 -3.07 -10.51
CA LEU A 85 7.52 -3.39 -10.95
C LEU A 85 7.54 -4.48 -12.04
N GLY A 86 6.54 -5.36 -12.04
CA GLY A 86 6.40 -6.42 -13.03
C GLY A 86 5.13 -7.24 -12.80
N ALA A 87 4.78 -8.01 -13.82
CA ALA A 87 3.66 -8.94 -13.80
C ALA A 87 3.99 -10.16 -14.66
N ASP A 88 3.38 -11.30 -14.32
CA ASP A 88 3.34 -12.48 -15.18
C ASP A 88 1.91 -13.04 -15.24
N GLU A 89 1.74 -14.26 -15.73
CA GLU A 89 0.44 -14.91 -15.93
C GLU A 89 -0.45 -14.94 -14.68
N LYS A 90 0.12 -14.87 -13.46
CA LYS A 90 -0.66 -14.99 -12.21
C LYS A 90 -0.11 -14.20 -11.01
N ARG A 91 0.92 -13.38 -11.19
CA ARG A 91 1.57 -12.62 -10.11
C ARG A 91 1.80 -11.18 -10.50
N LEU A 92 1.70 -10.31 -9.50
CA LEU A 92 2.12 -8.92 -9.56
C LEU A 92 3.31 -8.73 -8.61
N HIS A 93 4.29 -7.95 -9.02
CA HIS A 93 5.37 -7.48 -8.16
C HIS A 93 5.21 -5.98 -7.96
N VAL A 94 4.86 -5.59 -6.73
CA VAL A 94 4.45 -4.23 -6.39
C VAL A 94 5.43 -3.62 -5.40
N HIS A 95 5.72 -2.33 -5.57
CA HIS A 95 6.46 -1.51 -4.63
C HIS A 95 5.57 -0.38 -4.13
N HIS A 96 5.60 -0.15 -2.82
CA HIS A 96 4.94 0.99 -2.18
C HIS A 96 5.97 1.77 -1.38
N ASP A 97 6.01 3.09 -1.59
CA ASP A 97 6.58 4.02 -0.60
C ASP A 97 5.43 4.63 0.20
N LEU A 98 5.51 4.57 1.53
CA LEU A 98 4.60 5.28 2.43
C LEU A 98 5.19 6.65 2.75
N LEU A 99 4.48 7.71 2.38
CA LEU A 99 4.94 9.09 2.51
C LEU A 99 3.96 9.87 3.41
N VAL A 100 4.48 10.87 4.12
CA VAL A 100 3.71 11.78 4.99
C VAL A 100 3.58 13.13 4.29
N GLY A 101 2.36 13.69 4.24
CA GLY A 101 2.06 14.94 3.52
C GLY A 101 2.06 14.77 1.99
N ASP A 102 2.15 15.88 1.24
CA ASP A 102 2.37 15.93 -0.21
C ASP A 102 3.82 16.31 -0.55
#